data_AF-A0A7X9HP37-F1
#
_entry.id   AF-A0A7X9HP37-F1
#
_cell.length_a   1.000
_cell.length_b   1.000
_cell.length_c   1.000
_cell.angle_alpha   90.00
_cell.angle_beta   90.00
_cell.angle_gamma   90.00
#
_symmetry.space_group_name_H-M   'P 1'
#
loop_
_entity.id
_entity.type
_entity.pdbx_description
1 polymer ?
#
loop_
_entity_poly.entity_id
_entity_poly.type
_entity_poly.pdbx_seq_one_letter_code
_entity_poly.pdbx_strand_id
1 'polypeptide(L)'
;MINETLVKILFKKIYDSKVVPLHYKDVKGLEHIDKIIEIDQSPIGRTPRSNPATYTGLFTHIRDLFAQLPESKMRGYTAGRFSFNVAGGRCEECEGDGVKKIEMNFLPDVYVTCESCNGKRYNRETLEILYRTKSISDVLDMTIENALEFFQDFPTISRKIQALHDVGLGYLRLGQQATTLSG
;
A
#
# COMPACT_ATOMS: atom_id res chain seq x y z
N MET A 1 21.29 -1.75 -20.24
CA MET A 1 22.09 -2.81 -20.90
C MET A 1 21.73 -4.22 -20.41
N ILE A 2 21.46 -4.44 -19.11
CA ILE A 2 20.97 -5.74 -18.61
C ILE A 2 19.45 -5.91 -18.84
N ASN A 3 18.65 -4.87 -18.55
CA ASN A 3 17.19 -4.93 -18.71
C ASN A 3 16.77 -5.15 -20.17
N GLU A 4 17.49 -4.53 -21.11
CA GLU A 4 17.23 -4.66 -22.54
C GLU A 4 17.71 -5.98 -23.15
N THR A 5 18.47 -6.80 -22.41
CA THR A 5 19.07 -8.04 -22.92
C THR A 5 18.69 -9.22 -22.04
N LEU A 6 19.31 -9.38 -20.87
CA LEU A 6 19.12 -10.54 -19.99
C LEU A 6 17.69 -10.65 -19.47
N VAL A 7 17.09 -9.54 -19.03
CA VAL A 7 15.70 -9.54 -18.54
C VAL A 7 14.76 -9.96 -19.67
N LYS A 8 14.88 -9.38 -20.87
CA LYS A 8 14.06 -9.76 -22.03
C LYS A 8 14.26 -11.22 -22.46
N ILE A 9 15.49 -11.75 -22.40
CA ILE A 9 15.77 -13.18 -22.64
C ILE A 9 15.00 -14.04 -21.63
N LEU A 10 15.08 -13.70 -20.35
CA LEU A 10 14.43 -14.45 -19.26
C LEU A 10 12.89 -14.36 -19.35
N PHE A 11 12.33 -13.19 -19.60
CA PHE A 11 10.89 -13.01 -19.82
C PHE A 11 10.38 -13.79 -21.03
N LYS A 12 11.14 -13.82 -22.13
CA LYS A 12 10.80 -14.61 -23.31
C LYS A 12 10.87 -16.12 -23.02
N LYS A 13 11.88 -16.58 -22.29
CA LYS A 13 12.08 -18.02 -22.00
C LYS A 13 11.09 -18.56 -20.96
N ILE A 14 10.83 -17.82 -19.89
CA ILE A 14 10.05 -18.26 -18.73
C ILE A 14 8.55 -18.00 -18.92
N TYR A 15 8.19 -16.87 -19.54
CA TYR A 15 6.78 -16.43 -19.65
C TYR A 15 6.26 -16.34 -21.10
N ASP A 16 7.01 -16.84 -22.09
CA ASP A 16 6.69 -16.74 -23.53
C ASP A 16 6.35 -15.31 -24.00
N SER A 17 7.00 -14.32 -23.38
CA SER A 17 6.76 -12.91 -23.68
C SER A 17 7.27 -12.52 -25.08
N LYS A 18 6.53 -11.66 -25.78
CA LYS A 18 6.87 -11.16 -27.13
C LYS A 18 8.01 -10.13 -27.16
N VAL A 19 8.70 -9.92 -26.04
CA VAL A 19 9.83 -8.98 -25.95
C VAL A 19 11.00 -9.46 -26.80
N VAL A 20 11.65 -8.52 -27.49
CA VAL A 20 12.83 -8.79 -28.31
C VAL A 20 14.06 -8.31 -27.53
N PRO A 21 14.95 -9.21 -27.08
CA PRO A 21 16.20 -8.82 -26.44
C PRO A 21 17.14 -8.17 -27.46
N LEU A 22 17.98 -7.24 -27.00
CA LEU A 22 19.10 -6.73 -27.79
C LEU A 22 20.07 -7.85 -28.17
N HIS A 23 20.97 -7.56 -29.11
CA HIS A 23 21.95 -8.53 -29.59
C HIS A 23 22.80 -9.11 -28.44
N TYR A 24 22.87 -10.44 -28.38
CA TYR A 24 23.69 -11.23 -27.46
C TYR A 24 24.28 -12.43 -28.21
N LYS A 25 25.40 -12.97 -27.72
CA LYS A 25 26.08 -14.10 -28.37
C LYS A 25 25.46 -15.44 -27.98
N ASP A 26 25.39 -15.72 -26.69
CA ASP A 26 24.84 -16.96 -26.12
C ASP A 26 24.47 -16.74 -24.65
N VAL A 27 23.58 -17.58 -24.11
CA VAL A 27 23.14 -17.56 -22.71
C VAL A 27 22.94 -19.00 -22.22
N LYS A 28 23.50 -19.34 -21.05
CA LYS A 28 23.48 -20.71 -20.48
C LYS A 28 22.90 -20.68 -19.07
N GLY A 29 22.43 -21.82 -18.57
CA GLY A 29 21.91 -21.95 -17.20
C GLY A 29 20.48 -21.43 -17.01
N LEU A 30 19.74 -21.17 -18.10
CA LEU A 30 18.34 -20.74 -18.04
C LEU A 30 17.44 -21.83 -17.44
N GLU A 31 17.85 -23.09 -17.52
CA GLU A 31 17.22 -24.26 -16.92
C GLU A 31 17.19 -24.22 -15.38
N HIS A 32 18.02 -23.39 -14.75
CA HIS A 32 18.07 -23.24 -13.29
C HIS A 32 17.13 -22.14 -12.77
N ILE A 33 16.41 -21.45 -13.65
CA ILE A 33 15.59 -20.29 -13.30
C ILE A 33 14.14 -20.59 -13.66
N ASP A 34 13.27 -20.58 -12.66
CA ASP A 34 11.83 -20.81 -12.76
C ASP A 34 11.01 -19.51 -12.79
N LYS A 35 11.54 -18.44 -12.20
CA LYS A 35 10.86 -17.16 -12.07
C LYS A 35 11.84 -15.98 -12.15
N ILE A 36 11.40 -14.92 -12.82
CA ILE A 36 12.06 -13.61 -12.80
C ILE A 36 11.10 -12.56 -12.23
N ILE A 37 11.63 -11.71 -11.36
CA ILE A 37 10.96 -10.50 -10.83
C ILE A 37 11.88 -9.32 -11.11
N GLU A 38 11.43 -8.41 -11.96
CA GLU A 38 12.10 -7.11 -12.18
C GLU A 38 11.56 -6.11 -11.15
N ILE A 39 12.46 -5.47 -10.41
CA ILE A 39 12.13 -4.40 -9.47
C ILE A 39 12.79 -3.13 -10.02
N ASP A 40 11.98 -2.11 -10.28
CA ASP A 40 12.41 -0.82 -10.77
C ASP A 40 11.89 0.31 -9.88
N GLN A 41 12.16 1.54 -10.29
CA GLN A 41 11.74 2.76 -9.61
C GLN A 41 10.41 3.32 -10.14
N SER A 42 9.63 2.49 -10.83
CA SER A 42 8.30 2.91 -11.25
C SER A 42 7.40 3.11 -10.02
N PRO A 43 6.48 4.10 -10.03
CA PRO A 43 5.63 4.35 -8.87
C PRO A 43 4.77 3.12 -8.53
N ILE A 44 4.74 2.74 -7.24
CA ILE A 44 3.93 1.62 -6.73
C ILE A 44 2.41 1.82 -6.87
N GLY A 45 1.99 3.03 -7.23
CA GLY A 45 0.61 3.35 -7.56
C GLY A 45 0.47 4.77 -8.07
N ARG A 46 -0.55 5.00 -8.90
CA ARG A 46 -0.84 6.31 -9.51
C ARG A 46 -1.96 7.08 -8.81
N THR A 47 -2.47 6.54 -7.70
CA THR A 47 -3.63 7.09 -6.97
C THR A 47 -3.32 7.24 -5.49
N PRO A 48 -3.92 8.21 -4.78
CA PRO A 48 -3.81 8.34 -3.32
C PRO A 48 -4.20 7.11 -2.50
N ARG A 49 -4.95 6.17 -3.11
CA ARG A 49 -5.39 4.91 -2.49
C ARG A 49 -4.26 3.87 -2.34
N SER A 50 -3.20 3.96 -3.14
CA SER A 50 -2.03 3.11 -2.99
C SER A 50 -1.10 3.70 -1.93
N ASN A 51 -0.56 2.85 -1.08
CA ASN A 51 0.35 3.18 0.01
C ASN A 51 1.13 1.92 0.45
N PRO A 52 2.20 2.04 1.25
CA PRO A 52 2.98 0.88 1.71
C PRO A 52 2.14 -0.24 2.32
N ALA A 53 1.14 0.10 3.14
CA ALA A 53 0.29 -0.89 3.79
C ALA A 53 -0.60 -1.68 2.79
N THR A 54 -1.14 -1.02 1.78
CA THR A 54 -1.97 -1.68 0.75
C THR A 54 -1.12 -2.46 -0.23
N TYR A 55 0.02 -1.91 -0.67
CA TYR A 55 0.91 -2.55 -1.65
C TYR A 55 1.49 -3.87 -1.15
N THR A 56 1.86 -3.94 0.14
CA THR A 56 2.40 -5.16 0.77
C THR A 56 1.32 -6.17 1.23
N GLY A 57 0.04 -5.82 1.06
CA GLY A 57 -1.09 -6.56 1.60
C GLY A 57 -1.21 -6.53 3.14
N LEU A 58 -0.36 -5.77 3.84
CA LEU A 58 -0.39 -5.57 5.29
C LEU A 58 -1.74 -5.05 5.76
N PHE A 59 -2.34 -4.13 5.00
CA PHE A 59 -3.57 -3.45 5.38
C PHE A 59 -4.76 -4.40 5.55
N THR A 60 -4.79 -5.53 4.85
CA THR A 60 -5.84 -6.55 5.04
C THR A 60 -5.81 -7.11 6.46
N HIS A 61 -4.64 -7.48 6.97
CA HIS A 61 -4.51 -8.01 8.32
C HIS A 61 -4.85 -6.97 9.39
N ILE A 62 -4.53 -5.70 9.15
CA ILE A 62 -4.93 -4.60 10.04
C ILE A 62 -6.45 -4.47 10.08
N ARG A 63 -7.12 -4.48 8.93
CA ARG A 63 -8.60 -4.40 8.87
C ARG A 63 -9.26 -5.59 9.55
N ASP A 64 -8.72 -6.79 9.38
CA ASP A 64 -9.23 -7.99 10.03
C ASP A 64 -9.10 -7.87 11.56
N LEU A 65 -7.97 -7.36 12.06
CA LEU A 65 -7.77 -7.08 13.48
C LEU A 65 -8.83 -6.10 14.02
N PHE A 66 -9.05 -4.97 13.33
CA PHE A 66 -10.05 -3.99 13.76
C PHE A 66 -11.48 -4.56 13.75
N ALA A 67 -11.81 -5.42 12.79
CA ALA A 67 -13.10 -6.11 12.75
C ALA A 67 -13.31 -7.11 13.90
N GLN A 68 -12.23 -7.64 14.46
CA GLN A 68 -12.31 -8.60 15.57
C GLN A 68 -12.48 -7.95 16.95
N LEU A 69 -12.34 -6.62 17.07
CA LEU A 69 -12.48 -5.89 18.33
C LEU A 69 -13.91 -6.04 18.90
N PRO A 70 -14.08 -6.09 20.24
CA PRO A 70 -15.40 -6.22 20.87
C PRO A 70 -16.40 -5.16 20.40
N GLU A 71 -15.99 -3.89 20.34
CA GLU A 71 -16.80 -2.76 19.90
C GLU A 71 -17.24 -2.90 18.44
N SER A 72 -16.34 -3.37 17.58
CA SER A 72 -16.65 -3.67 16.17
C SER A 72 -17.68 -4.78 16.06
N LYS A 73 -17.52 -5.87 16.82
CA LYS A 73 -18.46 -7.00 16.85
C LYS A 73 -19.85 -6.57 17.33
N MET A 74 -19.91 -5.77 18.41
CA MET A 74 -21.17 -5.24 18.93
C MET A 74 -21.91 -4.37 17.91
N ARG A 75 -21.18 -3.58 17.12
CA ARG A 75 -21.75 -2.72 16.06
C ARG A 75 -21.96 -3.44 14.72
N GLY A 76 -21.63 -4.73 14.62
CA GLY A 76 -21.73 -5.51 13.38
C GLY A 76 -20.74 -5.09 12.29
N TYR A 77 -19.62 -4.46 12.66
CA TYR A 77 -18.61 -4.01 11.71
C TYR A 77 -17.73 -5.16 11.25
N THR A 78 -17.58 -5.28 9.93
CA THR A 78 -16.68 -6.24 9.28
C THR A 78 -15.42 -5.53 8.77
N ALA A 79 -14.44 -6.29 8.26
CA ALA A 79 -13.23 -5.74 7.67
C ALA A 79 -13.48 -4.76 6.50
N GLY A 80 -14.67 -4.79 5.89
CA GLY A 80 -15.12 -3.82 4.89
C GLY A 80 -15.33 -2.42 5.46
N ARG A 81 -15.84 -2.29 6.71
CA ARG A 81 -15.99 -0.99 7.40
C ARG A 81 -14.65 -0.26 7.52
N PHE A 82 -13.58 -1.02 7.69
CA PHE A 82 -12.22 -0.52 7.90
C PHE A 82 -11.43 -0.33 6.60
N SER A 83 -12.09 -0.41 5.43
CA SER A 83 -11.46 -0.17 4.14
C SER A 83 -11.90 1.19 3.60
N PHE A 84 -10.94 2.11 3.40
CA PHE A 84 -11.21 3.37 2.72
C PHE A 84 -11.59 3.18 1.23
N ASN A 85 -11.38 1.99 0.65
CA ASN A 85 -11.69 1.71 -0.76
C ASN A 85 -13.17 1.35 -1.02
N VAL A 86 -13.98 1.12 0.02
CA VAL A 86 -15.38 0.68 -0.13
C VAL A 86 -16.31 1.55 0.70
N ALA A 87 -17.53 1.73 0.20
CA ALA A 87 -18.56 2.50 0.90
C ALA A 87 -18.91 1.88 2.27
N GLY A 88 -19.34 2.74 3.19
CA GLY A 88 -19.84 2.33 4.51
C GLY A 88 -19.05 2.92 5.66
N GLY A 89 -17.73 2.69 5.73
CA GLY A 89 -16.87 3.27 6.77
C GLY A 89 -15.97 4.42 6.33
N ARG A 90 -15.73 4.54 5.01
CA ARG A 90 -14.96 5.64 4.44
C ARG A 90 -15.68 6.99 4.58
N CYS A 91 -14.93 8.06 4.41
CA CYS A 91 -15.51 9.39 4.19
C CYS A 91 -16.10 9.43 2.77
N GLU A 92 -17.43 9.60 2.66
CA GLU A 92 -18.08 9.63 1.34
C GLU A 92 -17.77 10.93 0.57
N GLU A 93 -17.47 12.04 1.25
CA GLU A 93 -17.16 13.33 0.63
C GLU A 93 -15.87 13.32 -0.22
N CYS A 94 -14.88 12.51 0.16
CA CYS A 94 -13.67 12.29 -0.63
C CYS A 94 -13.53 10.84 -1.10
N GLU A 95 -14.60 10.05 -1.01
CA GLU A 95 -14.62 8.63 -1.34
C GLU A 95 -13.48 7.79 -0.73
N GLY A 96 -12.98 8.20 0.44
CA GLY A 96 -11.87 7.56 1.14
C GLY A 96 -10.46 7.96 0.71
N ASP A 97 -10.29 8.88 -0.25
CA ASP A 97 -8.95 9.33 -0.66
C ASP A 97 -8.27 10.18 0.42
N GLY A 98 -9.06 10.90 1.22
CA GLY A 98 -8.59 11.87 2.22
C GLY A 98 -8.17 13.21 1.61
N VAL A 99 -8.14 13.28 0.29
CA VAL A 99 -7.87 14.48 -0.51
C VAL A 99 -8.94 14.60 -1.58
N LYS A 100 -9.15 15.81 -2.09
CA LYS A 100 -9.94 16.08 -3.29
C LYS A 100 -9.01 16.56 -4.39
N LYS A 101 -9.20 16.03 -5.59
CA LYS A 101 -8.50 16.46 -6.79
C LYS A 101 -9.18 17.70 -7.36
N ILE A 102 -8.43 18.78 -7.53
CA ILE A 102 -8.87 19.98 -8.23
C ILE A 102 -8.23 19.96 -9.62
N GLU A 103 -9.07 19.82 -10.63
CA GLU A 103 -8.63 19.81 -12.02
C GLU A 103 -8.35 21.23 -12.50
N MET A 104 -7.18 21.42 -13.10
CA MET A 104 -6.71 22.71 -13.59
C MET A 104 -6.51 22.63 -15.09
N ASN A 105 -7.05 23.59 -15.85
CA ASN A 105 -7.02 23.53 -17.31
C ASN A 105 -5.61 23.62 -17.93
N PHE A 106 -4.65 24.23 -17.23
CA PHE A 106 -3.32 24.55 -17.76
C PHE A 106 -2.17 24.21 -16.82
N LEU A 107 -2.48 23.75 -15.61
CA LEU A 107 -1.50 23.39 -14.59
C LEU A 107 -1.71 21.94 -14.18
N PRO A 108 -0.69 21.28 -13.59
CA PRO A 108 -0.89 19.98 -12.97
C PRO A 108 -2.02 20.03 -11.93
N ASP A 109 -2.80 18.96 -11.88
CA ASP A 109 -3.88 18.80 -10.91
C ASP A 109 -3.35 18.94 -9.48
N VAL A 110 -4.10 19.64 -8.64
CA VAL A 110 -3.73 19.88 -7.24
C VAL A 110 -4.60 19.02 -6.33
N TYR A 111 -3.99 18.44 -5.30
CA TYR A 111 -4.69 17.69 -4.28
C TYR A 111 -4.84 18.55 -3.02
N VAL A 112 -6.07 18.74 -2.57
CA VAL A 112 -6.38 19.48 -1.34
C VAL A 112 -6.92 18.52 -0.30
N THR A 113 -6.50 18.65 0.96
CA THR A 113 -7.01 17.84 2.06
C THR A 113 -8.53 17.95 2.15
N CYS A 114 -9.22 16.82 2.29
CA CYS A 114 -10.67 16.80 2.45
C CYS A 114 -11.05 17.43 3.80
N GLU A 115 -11.83 18.51 3.77
CA GLU A 115 -12.28 19.24 4.97
C GLU A 115 -13.24 18.42 5.85
N SER A 116 -14.05 17.53 5.24
CA SER A 116 -15.02 16.72 5.98
C SER A 116 -14.36 15.71 6.92
N CYS A 117 -13.27 15.07 6.50
CA CYS A 117 -12.55 14.09 7.32
C CYS A 117 -11.18 14.57 7.80
N ASN A 118 -10.76 15.78 7.43
CA ASN A 118 -9.42 16.33 7.70
C ASN A 118 -8.29 15.35 7.30
N GLY A 119 -8.43 14.71 6.14
CA GLY A 119 -7.45 13.74 5.63
C GLY A 119 -7.53 12.34 6.24
N LYS A 120 -8.40 12.10 7.23
CA LYS A 120 -8.48 10.80 7.94
C LYS A 120 -9.10 9.67 7.13
N ARG A 121 -9.67 9.93 5.95
CA ARG A 121 -10.28 8.95 5.02
C ARG A 121 -11.53 8.20 5.50
N TYR A 122 -11.90 8.32 6.78
CA TYR A 122 -13.03 7.60 7.37
C TYR A 122 -14.08 8.55 7.94
N ASN A 123 -15.30 8.04 8.08
CA ASN A 123 -16.34 8.72 8.87
C ASN A 123 -16.06 8.60 10.38
N ARG A 124 -16.72 9.46 11.16
CA ARG A 124 -16.50 9.58 12.60
C ARG A 124 -16.77 8.27 13.34
N GLU A 125 -17.83 7.57 12.97
CA GLU A 125 -18.28 6.34 13.63
C GLU A 125 -17.25 5.21 13.47
N THR A 126 -16.50 5.19 12.35
CA THR A 126 -15.41 4.22 12.13
C THR A 126 -14.18 4.59 12.94
N LEU A 127 -13.90 5.89 13.11
CA LEU A 127 -12.76 6.40 13.88
C LEU A 127 -12.93 6.22 15.40
N GLU A 128 -14.15 5.97 15.89
CA GLU A 128 -14.41 5.63 17.28
C GLU A 128 -13.92 4.24 17.69
N ILE A 129 -13.65 3.36 16.72
CA ILE A 129 -13.10 2.04 16.99
C ILE A 129 -11.59 2.17 17.20
N LEU A 130 -11.14 1.85 18.41
CA LEU A 130 -9.75 2.01 18.81
C LEU A 130 -9.12 0.66 19.15
N TYR A 131 -7.91 0.43 18.66
CA TYR A 131 -7.01 -0.59 19.15
C TYR A 131 -5.84 0.10 19.86
N ARG A 132 -5.59 -0.23 21.14
CA ARG A 132 -4.57 0.44 21.97
C ARG A 132 -4.62 1.97 21.87
N THR A 133 -5.82 2.53 22.05
CA THR A 133 -6.13 3.98 21.96
C THR A 133 -5.93 4.63 20.57
N LYS A 134 -5.69 3.83 19.52
CA LYS A 134 -5.46 4.31 18.15
C LYS A 134 -6.57 3.84 17.21
N SER A 135 -7.17 4.78 16.48
CA SER A 135 -8.09 4.46 15.40
C SER A 135 -7.33 3.88 14.20
N ILE A 136 -8.06 3.32 13.23
CA ILE A 136 -7.43 2.82 12.01
C ILE A 136 -6.72 3.93 11.21
N SER A 137 -7.21 5.17 11.28
CA SER A 137 -6.52 6.32 10.68
C SER A 137 -5.22 6.63 11.41
N ASP A 138 -5.21 6.55 12.75
CA ASP A 138 -4.00 6.79 13.53
C ASP A 138 -2.94 5.71 13.25
N VAL A 139 -3.37 4.45 13.08
CA VAL A 139 -2.49 3.35 12.67
C VAL A 139 -1.87 3.60 11.30
N LEU A 140 -2.67 4.06 10.32
CA LEU A 140 -2.15 4.41 9.00
C LEU A 140 -1.20 5.62 9.03
N ASP A 141 -1.30 6.48 10.04
CA ASP A 141 -0.42 7.64 10.21
C ASP A 141 0.89 7.32 10.95
N MET A 142 1.04 6.10 11.50
CA MET A 142 2.29 5.67 12.13
C MET A 142 3.40 5.46 11.10
N THR A 143 4.62 5.81 11.50
CA THR A 143 5.83 5.36 10.79
C THR A 143 5.94 3.84 10.87
N ILE A 144 6.61 3.23 9.88
CA ILE A 144 6.88 1.79 9.85
C ILE A 144 7.62 1.35 11.12
N GLU A 145 8.57 2.16 11.60
CA GLU A 145 9.30 1.91 12.85
C GLU A 145 8.34 1.85 14.06
N ASN A 146 7.49 2.87 14.26
CA ASN A 146 6.53 2.87 15.37
C ASN A 146 5.49 1.75 15.23
N ALA A 147 5.08 1.44 14.01
CA ALA A 147 4.13 0.36 13.74
C ALA A 147 4.70 -1.02 14.08
N LEU A 148 6.02 -1.21 13.95
CA LEU A 148 6.69 -2.46 14.28
C LEU A 148 6.55 -2.78 15.77
N GLU A 149 6.83 -1.80 16.62
CA GLU A 149 6.63 -1.91 18.08
C GLU A 149 5.14 -2.06 18.42
N PHE A 150 4.28 -1.25 17.79
CA PHE A 150 2.85 -1.25 18.06
C PHE A 150 2.17 -2.62 17.80
N PHE A 151 2.62 -3.33 16.77
CA PHE A 151 2.13 -4.65 16.37
C PHE A 151 3.04 -5.82 16.77
N GLN A 152 3.93 -5.66 17.76
CA GLN A 152 4.85 -6.72 18.18
C GLN A 152 4.15 -8.05 18.55
N ASP A 153 2.93 -7.97 19.10
CA ASP A 153 2.16 -9.15 19.52
C ASP A 153 1.39 -9.84 18.37
N PHE A 154 1.55 -9.37 17.12
CA PHE A 154 0.86 -9.88 15.95
C PHE A 154 1.85 -10.37 14.88
N PRO A 155 2.41 -11.59 15.00
CA PRO A 155 3.54 -12.05 14.18
C PRO A 155 3.36 -11.91 12.67
N THR A 156 2.14 -12.14 12.15
CA THR A 156 1.83 -11.99 10.71
C THR A 156 1.93 -10.54 10.24
N ILE A 157 1.52 -9.59 11.09
CA ILE A 157 1.59 -8.16 10.83
C ILE A 157 3.05 -7.70 11.01
N SER A 158 3.70 -8.05 12.13
CA SER A 158 5.07 -7.64 12.44
C SER A 158 6.05 -8.11 11.37
N ARG A 159 5.93 -9.33 10.85
CA ARG A 159 6.82 -9.84 9.78
C ARG A 159 6.77 -8.97 8.52
N LYS A 160 5.59 -8.50 8.13
CA LYS A 160 5.43 -7.63 6.95
C LYS A 160 5.99 -6.23 7.20
N ILE A 161 5.81 -5.69 8.41
CA ILE A 161 6.37 -4.40 8.81
C ILE A 161 7.90 -4.49 8.91
N GLN A 162 8.43 -5.59 9.46
CA GLN A 162 9.86 -5.86 9.56
C GLN A 162 10.52 -5.86 8.18
N ALA A 163 9.91 -6.51 7.19
CA ALA A 163 10.45 -6.50 5.83
C ALA A 163 10.55 -5.08 5.23
N LEU A 164 9.58 -4.19 5.52
CA LEU A 164 9.65 -2.78 5.12
C LEU A 164 10.74 -2.02 5.89
N HIS A 165 10.88 -2.31 7.18
CA HIS A 165 11.91 -1.71 8.02
C HIS A 165 13.33 -2.10 7.57
N ASP A 166 13.56 -3.38 7.28
CA ASP A 166 14.86 -3.94 6.91
C ASP A 166 15.41 -3.39 5.58
N VAL A 167 14.54 -2.97 4.68
CA VAL A 167 14.92 -2.27 3.43
C VAL A 167 15.12 -0.76 3.62
N GLY A 168 15.08 -0.27 4.87
CA GLY A 168 15.36 1.12 5.22
C GLY A 168 14.17 2.07 5.18
N LEU A 169 12.93 1.57 5.08
CA LEU A 169 11.73 2.41 4.97
C LEU A 169 11.10 2.78 6.32
N GLY A 170 11.81 2.58 7.43
CA GLY A 170 11.30 2.79 8.80
C GLY A 170 10.65 4.17 9.04
N TYR A 171 11.16 5.21 8.39
CA TYR A 171 10.69 6.59 8.52
C TYR A 171 9.39 6.90 7.77
N LEU A 172 9.00 6.08 6.78
CA LEU A 172 7.76 6.30 6.02
C LEU A 172 6.54 5.90 6.83
N ARG A 173 5.41 6.59 6.59
CA ARG A 173 4.13 6.21 7.21
C ARG A 173 3.47 5.06 6.47
N LEU A 174 2.78 4.17 7.20
CA LEU A 174 2.06 3.03 6.62
C LEU A 174 1.06 3.44 5.53
N GLY A 175 0.34 4.54 5.75
CA GLY A 175 -0.68 5.09 4.87
C GLY A 175 -0.20 6.19 3.93
N GLN A 176 1.12 6.45 3.86
CA GLN A 176 1.69 7.49 2.99
C GLN A 176 1.30 7.23 1.53
N GLN A 177 0.75 8.25 0.89
CA GLN A 177 0.24 8.14 -0.47
C GLN A 177 1.37 7.80 -1.45
N ALA A 178 1.17 6.80 -2.31
CA ALA A 178 2.16 6.40 -3.30
C ALA A 178 2.58 7.54 -4.23
N THR A 179 1.68 8.48 -4.50
CA THR A 179 1.93 9.68 -5.31
C THR A 179 2.93 10.65 -4.68
N THR A 180 3.23 10.52 -3.39
CA THR A 180 4.21 11.35 -2.67
C THR A 180 5.50 10.59 -2.34
N LEU A 181 5.63 9.34 -2.78
CA LEU A 181 6.85 8.56 -2.63
C LEU A 181 7.82 8.87 -3.77
N SER A 182 9.10 8.97 -3.44
CA SER A 182 10.16 8.97 -4.45
C SER A 182 10.34 7.57 -5.01
N GLY A 183 10.66 7.50 -6.31
CA GLY A 183 11.36 6.34 -6.87
C GLY A 183 12.85 6.47 -6.66
#